data_AF-A0A4Z0AYG6-F1
#
_entry.id   AF-A0A4Z0AYG6-F1
#
_cell.length_a   1.000
_cell.length_b   1.000
_cell.length_c   1.000
_cell.angle_alpha   90.00
_cell.angle_beta   90.00
_cell.angle_gamma   90.00
#
_symmetry.space_group_name_H-M   'P 1'
#
loop_
_entity.id
_entity.type
_entity.pdbx_description
1 polymer ?
#
loop_
_entity_poly.entity_id
_entity_poly.type
_entity_poly.pdbx_seq_one_letter_code
_entity_poly.pdbx_strand_id
1 'polypeptide(L)'
;MEQIRAFDMFCGAGGASLGAREAGATIVGGVDLWGPAVESFKLNFKDAHVFEQDLRSLTPEEVLAKTGPIDLLISSPECTHHTCARGAKPRSEESKDTAFQVIRYAEVMKPRWITLENVVHMKPWARYDELKAELARLKYKVHEQIIDASLFGVAQRRRRLFMIADLQEQSQEILPLRPSYRTVWDILAPEGTYKMNPLRTERRAKDTLARAERAIAELGPDKAFLIVYYGTDGAGGWQRMSEPLRTITTVDRFAYVKPTPEGHMMRMLQPDELRQAMGFPDKYQFPQVSRRDRVKLMGNAVCSPVMEAIVASLKAG
;
A
#
# COMPACT_ATOMS: atom_id res chain seq x y z
N MET A 1 22.97 17.72 -8.57
CA MET A 1 21.65 18.10 -8.04
C MET A 1 21.65 17.79 -6.55
N GLU A 2 21.12 18.71 -5.75
CA GLU A 2 20.91 18.44 -4.31
C GLU A 2 19.95 17.25 -4.14
N GLN A 3 20.10 16.52 -3.03
CA GLN A 3 19.33 15.31 -2.75
C GLN A 3 17.90 15.69 -2.34
N ILE A 4 16.89 15.18 -3.05
CA ILE A 4 15.46 15.43 -2.77
C ILE A 4 15.15 15.14 -1.29
N ARG A 5 14.66 16.14 -0.57
CA ARG A 5 14.20 16.04 0.82
C ARG A 5 12.71 15.76 0.84
N ALA A 6 12.31 14.63 1.40
CA ALA A 6 10.92 14.17 1.38
C ALA A 6 10.29 14.12 2.78
N PHE A 7 9.06 14.61 2.89
CA PHE A 7 8.22 14.48 4.08
C PHE A 7 6.95 13.69 3.76
N ASP A 8 6.60 12.71 4.59
CA ASP A 8 5.43 11.84 4.39
C ASP A 8 4.28 12.17 5.35
N MET A 9 3.20 12.75 4.82
CA MET A 9 2.05 13.27 5.57
C MET A 9 1.12 12.20 6.14
N PHE A 10 1.25 10.95 5.70
CA PHE A 10 0.41 9.84 6.13
C PHE A 10 1.24 8.56 6.12
N CYS A 11 2.31 8.57 6.91
CA CYS A 11 3.47 7.75 6.62
C CYS A 11 3.25 6.24 6.83
N GLY A 12 2.26 5.86 7.61
CA GLY A 12 1.88 4.47 7.82
C GLY A 12 3.08 3.60 8.20
N ALA A 13 3.13 2.40 7.64
CA ALA A 13 4.28 1.52 7.83
C ALA A 13 5.55 1.98 7.09
N GLY A 14 5.52 3.08 6.34
CA GLY A 14 6.66 3.64 5.59
C GLY A 14 6.88 3.09 4.18
N GLY A 15 5.85 2.51 3.55
CA GLY A 15 5.97 1.92 2.21
C GLY A 15 6.32 2.92 1.11
N ALA A 16 5.69 4.10 1.12
CA ALA A 16 6.01 5.17 0.17
C ALA A 16 7.40 5.75 0.44
N SER A 17 7.70 6.13 1.69
CA SER A 17 9.02 6.59 2.10
C SER A 17 10.15 5.61 1.78
N LEU A 18 9.90 4.30 1.88
CA LEU A 18 10.88 3.30 1.48
C LEU A 18 11.20 3.45 -0.01
N GLY A 19 10.18 3.46 -0.88
CA GLY A 19 10.40 3.61 -2.32
C GLY A 19 11.12 4.92 -2.67
N ALA A 20 10.70 6.03 -2.06
CA ALA A 20 11.36 7.32 -2.25
C ALA A 20 12.85 7.29 -1.84
N ARG A 21 13.17 6.62 -0.72
CA ARG A 21 14.56 6.43 -0.26
C ARG A 21 15.37 5.56 -1.20
N GLU A 22 14.81 4.47 -1.71
CA GLU A 22 15.52 3.59 -2.67
C GLU A 22 15.79 4.31 -4.01
N ALA A 23 14.95 5.28 -4.39
CA ALA A 23 15.22 6.21 -5.50
C ALA A 23 16.22 7.33 -5.13
N GLY A 24 16.75 7.33 -3.91
CA GLY A 24 17.77 8.24 -3.42
C GLY A 24 17.25 9.56 -2.86
N ALA A 25 15.99 9.66 -2.44
CA ALA A 25 15.52 10.79 -1.63
C ALA A 25 15.92 10.62 -0.16
N THR A 26 16.10 11.73 0.54
CA THR A 26 16.29 11.76 2.00
C THR A 26 14.94 11.93 2.67
N ILE A 27 14.52 10.93 3.45
CA ILE A 27 13.28 11.01 4.23
C ILE A 27 13.58 11.82 5.49
N VAL A 28 13.15 13.08 5.51
CA VAL A 28 13.46 14.01 6.61
C VAL A 28 12.44 13.95 7.74
N GLY A 29 11.24 13.43 7.46
CA GLY A 29 10.22 13.24 8.47
C GLY A 29 8.99 12.53 7.95
N GLY A 30 8.09 12.22 8.88
CA GLY A 30 6.77 11.72 8.57
C GLY A 30 5.82 11.89 9.75
N VAL A 31 4.53 11.77 9.48
CA VAL A 31 3.48 11.90 10.49
C VAL A 31 2.43 10.82 10.30
N ASP A 32 2.01 10.23 11.41
CA ASP A 32 0.89 9.30 11.49
C ASP A 32 0.29 9.36 12.90
N LEU A 33 -0.99 9.03 13.02
CA LEU A 33 -1.72 9.01 14.29
C LEU A 33 -1.62 7.65 14.98
N TRP A 34 -1.34 6.58 14.24
CA TRP A 34 -1.37 5.21 14.75
C TRP A 34 0.00 4.79 15.28
N GLY A 35 0.14 4.63 16.60
CA GLY A 35 1.40 4.26 17.26
C GLY A 35 2.20 3.12 16.59
N PRO A 36 1.61 1.96 16.25
CA PRO A 36 2.29 0.92 15.47
C PRO A 36 2.84 1.36 14.11
N ALA A 37 2.18 2.28 13.40
CA ALA A 37 2.69 2.83 12.15
C ALA A 37 3.92 3.72 12.43
N VAL A 38 3.80 4.61 13.41
CA VAL A 38 4.91 5.46 13.87
C VAL A 38 6.12 4.63 14.31
N GLU A 39 5.92 3.57 15.08
CA GLU A 39 6.99 2.67 15.52
C GLU A 39 7.66 1.99 14.31
N SER A 40 6.85 1.47 13.37
CA SER A 40 7.35 0.92 12.11
C SER A 40 8.20 1.92 11.33
N PHE A 41 7.77 3.18 11.26
CA PHE A 41 8.51 4.23 10.56
C PHE A 41 9.85 4.52 11.26
N LYS A 42 9.84 4.73 12.59
CA LYS A 42 11.04 5.00 13.40
C LYS A 42 12.10 3.89 13.27
N LEU A 43 11.69 2.62 13.20
CA LEU A 43 12.60 1.49 13.04
C LEU A 43 13.40 1.54 11.72
N ASN A 44 12.82 2.13 10.66
CA ASN A 44 13.38 2.10 9.32
C ASN A 44 13.96 3.45 8.84
N PHE A 45 13.57 4.57 9.46
CA PHE A 45 14.00 5.94 9.12
C PHE A 45 14.56 6.66 10.35
N LYS A 46 15.72 6.20 10.85
CA LYS A 46 16.29 6.63 12.14
C LYS A 46 16.63 8.12 12.22
N ASP A 47 16.98 8.72 11.09
CA ASP A 47 17.36 10.13 11.02
C ASP A 47 16.16 11.06 10.74
N ALA A 48 14.98 10.48 10.47
CA ALA A 48 13.78 11.24 10.18
C ALA A 48 13.09 11.72 11.46
N HIS A 49 12.57 12.95 11.45
CA HIS A 49 11.73 13.43 12.54
C HIS A 49 10.29 12.91 12.38
N VAL A 50 9.80 12.14 13.36
CA VAL A 50 8.49 11.49 13.29
C VAL A 50 7.52 12.13 14.26
N PHE A 51 6.41 12.64 13.73
CA PHE A 51 5.31 13.20 14.52
C PHE A 51 4.24 12.13 14.76
N GLU A 52 3.95 11.84 16.02
CA GLU A 52 2.87 10.93 16.43
C GLU A 52 1.65 11.73 16.88
N GLN A 53 0.89 12.24 15.92
CA GLN A 53 -0.29 13.05 16.18
C GLN A 53 -1.18 13.13 14.95
N ASP A 54 -2.36 13.72 15.12
CA ASP A 54 -3.25 14.03 14.01
C ASP A 54 -2.62 15.12 13.12
N LEU A 55 -2.51 14.85 11.82
CA LEU A 55 -1.99 15.80 10.85
C LEU A 55 -2.78 17.12 10.83
N ARG A 56 -4.07 17.07 11.19
CA ARG A 56 -4.96 18.25 11.25
C ARG A 56 -4.55 19.20 12.37
N SER A 57 -3.98 18.71 13.47
CA SER A 57 -3.48 19.55 14.56
C SER A 57 -2.02 19.99 14.35
N LEU A 58 -1.23 19.23 13.60
CA LEU A 58 0.15 19.60 13.23
C LEU A 58 0.12 20.72 12.17
N THR A 59 0.92 21.76 12.38
CA THR A 59 1.08 22.86 11.42
C THR A 59 2.28 22.65 10.48
N PRO A 60 2.21 23.13 9.23
CA PRO A 60 3.35 23.08 8.32
C PRO A 60 4.61 23.76 8.86
N GLU A 61 4.46 24.86 9.62
CA GLU A 61 5.54 25.61 10.25
C GLU A 61 6.26 24.78 11.32
N GLU A 62 5.51 24.06 12.17
CA GLU A 62 6.09 23.13 13.14
C GLU A 62 6.89 22.02 12.46
N VAL A 63 6.41 21.52 11.31
CA VAL A 63 7.17 20.54 10.52
C VAL A 63 8.46 21.17 10.02
N LEU A 64 8.40 22.30 9.32
CA LEU A 64 9.58 23.00 8.78
C LEU A 64 10.60 23.37 9.86
N ALA A 65 10.15 23.71 11.07
CA ALA A 65 11.03 24.00 12.20
C ALA A 65 11.88 22.79 12.66
N LYS A 66 11.40 21.56 12.40
CA LYS A 66 12.11 20.31 12.75
C LYS A 66 12.84 19.69 11.57
N THR A 67 12.25 19.77 10.38
CA THR A 67 12.73 19.08 9.19
C THR A 67 13.46 19.99 8.21
N GLY A 68 13.36 21.31 8.33
CA GLY A 68 13.84 22.25 7.33
C GLY A 68 13.03 22.20 6.03
N PRO A 69 13.55 22.78 4.92
CA PRO A 69 12.87 22.81 3.63
C PRO A 69 12.57 21.40 3.08
N ILE A 70 11.44 21.30 2.38
CA ILE A 70 10.92 20.06 1.78
C ILE A 70 10.82 20.24 0.27
N ASP A 71 11.39 19.30 -0.49
CA ASP A 71 11.30 19.29 -1.96
C ASP A 71 10.14 18.43 -2.46
N LEU A 72 9.88 17.33 -1.76
CA LEU A 72 8.85 16.33 -2.09
C LEU A 72 7.91 16.11 -0.91
N LEU A 73 6.61 16.35 -1.14
CA LEU A 73 5.56 16.03 -0.18
C LEU A 73 4.86 14.74 -0.59
N ILE A 74 5.06 13.69 0.19
CA ILE A 74 4.40 12.39 -0.01
C ILE A 74 3.09 12.39 0.79
N SER A 75 2.01 11.98 0.14
CA SER A 75 0.68 11.94 0.74
C SER A 75 -0.08 10.70 0.31
N SER A 76 -0.54 9.92 1.28
CA SER A 76 -1.47 8.80 1.08
C SER A 76 -2.63 8.89 2.08
N PRO A 77 -3.55 9.85 1.89
CA PRO A 77 -4.63 10.11 2.82
C PRO A 77 -5.55 8.90 3.01
N GLU A 78 -6.37 8.93 4.06
CA GLU A 78 -7.23 7.79 4.40
C GLU A 78 -8.21 7.45 3.25
N CYS A 79 -8.04 6.25 2.67
CA CYS A 79 -8.85 5.79 1.54
C CYS A 79 -10.18 5.13 1.95
N THR A 80 -10.40 4.89 3.24
CA THR A 80 -11.44 3.97 3.76
C THR A 80 -12.85 4.39 3.38
N HIS A 81 -13.10 5.69 3.20
CA HIS A 81 -14.40 6.24 2.84
C HIS A 81 -14.62 6.43 1.34
N HIS A 82 -13.59 6.21 0.51
CA HIS A 82 -13.70 6.17 -0.95
C HIS A 82 -13.97 4.77 -1.50
N THR A 83 -13.64 3.71 -0.75
CA THR A 83 -13.72 2.32 -1.24
C THR A 83 -15.08 1.63 -1.03
N CYS A 84 -15.48 0.82 -2.00
CA CYS A 84 -16.63 -0.10 -1.92
C CYS A 84 -16.42 -1.23 -0.89
N ALA A 85 -15.16 -1.48 -0.46
CA ALA A 85 -14.81 -2.58 0.45
C ALA A 85 -15.40 -2.45 1.87
N ARG A 86 -15.95 -1.27 2.24
CA ARG A 86 -16.68 -1.06 3.51
C ARG A 86 -18.14 -1.55 3.49
N GLY A 87 -18.67 -1.99 2.35
CA GLY A 87 -20.09 -2.31 2.21
C GLY A 87 -20.98 -1.08 2.42
N ALA A 88 -22.19 -1.25 2.96
CA ALA A 88 -23.19 -0.19 3.14
C ALA A 88 -22.96 0.75 4.35
N LYS A 89 -21.78 0.71 5.01
CA LYS A 89 -21.52 1.56 6.18
C LYS A 89 -21.45 3.05 5.80
N PRO A 90 -21.95 3.98 6.64
CA PRO A 90 -21.93 5.42 6.36
C PRO A 90 -20.53 5.92 5.98
N ARG A 91 -20.45 6.78 4.97
CA ARG A 91 -19.21 7.43 4.53
C ARG A 91 -19.00 8.70 5.37
N SER A 92 -17.76 8.98 5.77
CA SER A 92 -17.35 10.18 6.49
C SER A 92 -16.70 11.11 5.48
N GLU A 93 -17.28 12.28 5.26
CA GLU A 93 -16.64 13.31 4.45
C GLU A 93 -15.41 13.88 5.16
N GLU A 94 -15.40 13.96 6.49
CA GLU A 94 -14.24 14.42 7.28
C GLU A 94 -12.97 13.59 7.02
N SER A 95 -13.11 12.27 6.83
CA SER A 95 -11.99 11.39 6.47
C SER A 95 -11.52 11.63 5.03
N LYS A 96 -12.45 11.82 4.08
CA LYS A 96 -12.10 12.14 2.68
C LYS A 96 -11.44 13.51 2.55
N ASP A 97 -11.87 14.45 3.38
CA ASP A 97 -11.35 15.81 3.45
C ASP A 97 -9.89 15.87 3.93
N THR A 98 -9.35 14.77 4.50
CA THR A 98 -7.91 14.67 4.78
C THR A 98 -7.05 14.85 3.52
N ALA A 99 -7.59 14.58 2.32
CA ALA A 99 -6.93 14.90 1.06
C ALA A 99 -6.59 16.39 0.91
N PHE A 100 -7.43 17.30 1.46
CA PHE A 100 -7.17 18.74 1.43
C PHE A 100 -6.07 19.19 2.39
N GLN A 101 -5.61 18.34 3.32
CA GLN A 101 -4.41 18.67 4.11
C GLN A 101 -3.19 18.84 3.20
N VAL A 102 -3.15 18.17 2.04
CA VAL A 102 -2.07 18.38 1.07
C VAL A 102 -2.01 19.84 0.60
N ILE A 103 -3.16 20.50 0.44
CA ILE A 103 -3.25 21.91 0.03
C ILE A 103 -2.73 22.81 1.14
N ARG A 104 -3.19 22.60 2.38
CA ARG A 104 -2.76 23.35 3.57
C ARG A 104 -1.25 23.33 3.75
N TYR A 105 -0.63 22.17 3.54
CA TYR A 105 0.83 22.03 3.66
C TYR A 105 1.57 22.61 2.46
N ALA A 106 1.05 22.38 1.24
CA ALA A 106 1.65 22.92 0.02
C ALA A 106 1.66 24.44 -0.04
N GLU A 107 0.66 25.13 0.55
CA GLU A 107 0.60 26.59 0.64
C GLU A 107 1.79 27.21 1.37
N VAL A 108 2.21 26.57 2.47
CA VAL A 108 3.29 27.07 3.33
C VAL A 108 4.65 26.51 2.88
N MET A 109 4.74 25.19 2.68
CA MET A 109 6.01 24.51 2.38
C MET A 109 6.47 24.74 0.94
N LYS A 110 5.54 24.95 0.00
CA LYS A 110 5.78 25.10 -1.44
C LYS A 110 6.80 24.08 -1.99
N PRO A 111 6.63 22.77 -1.72
CA PRO A 111 7.51 21.75 -2.26
C PRO A 111 7.48 21.80 -3.79
N ARG A 112 8.58 21.45 -4.46
CA ARG A 112 8.54 21.34 -5.93
C ARG A 112 7.54 20.27 -6.37
N TRP A 113 7.52 19.15 -5.66
CA TRP A 113 6.74 17.97 -6.02
C TRP A 113 5.79 17.54 -4.91
N ILE A 114 4.61 17.05 -5.31
CA ILE A 114 3.63 16.41 -4.45
C ILE A 114 3.23 15.08 -5.09
N THR A 115 3.22 14.01 -4.30
CA THR A 115 2.58 12.75 -4.71
C THR A 115 1.38 12.49 -3.83
N LEU A 116 0.22 12.25 -4.44
CA LEU A 116 -0.99 11.84 -3.74
C LEU A 116 -1.41 10.45 -4.23
N GLU A 117 -1.36 9.47 -3.34
CA GLU A 117 -1.86 8.11 -3.57
C GLU A 117 -3.28 7.94 -3.01
N ASN A 118 -4.14 7.25 -3.76
CA ASN A 118 -5.43 6.81 -3.24
C ASN A 118 -5.98 5.61 -4.03
N VAL A 119 -7.12 5.08 -3.58
CA VAL A 119 -7.87 4.09 -4.36
C VAL A 119 -8.45 4.71 -5.63
N VAL A 120 -8.61 3.91 -6.69
CA VAL A 120 -9.20 4.35 -7.97
C VAL A 120 -10.59 4.98 -7.80
N HIS A 121 -11.33 4.55 -6.77
CA HIS A 121 -12.65 5.08 -6.43
C HIS A 121 -12.63 6.49 -5.81
N MET A 122 -11.45 7.11 -5.66
CA MET A 122 -11.35 8.54 -5.36
C MET A 122 -11.83 9.40 -6.53
N LYS A 123 -11.61 8.98 -7.79
CA LYS A 123 -12.00 9.75 -8.99
C LYS A 123 -13.49 10.17 -9.01
N PRO A 124 -14.47 9.30 -8.70
CA PRO A 124 -15.88 9.70 -8.64
C PRO A 124 -16.28 10.45 -7.35
N TRP A 125 -15.34 10.87 -6.49
CA TRP A 125 -15.68 11.71 -5.34
C TRP A 125 -16.07 13.11 -5.79
N ALA A 126 -17.14 13.66 -5.21
CA ALA A 126 -17.70 14.95 -5.62
C ALA A 126 -16.72 16.13 -5.54
N ARG A 127 -15.73 16.07 -4.64
CA ARG A 127 -14.70 17.11 -4.45
C ARG A 127 -13.38 16.81 -5.16
N TYR A 128 -13.35 15.81 -6.04
CA TYR A 128 -12.14 15.43 -6.78
C TYR A 128 -11.61 16.56 -7.68
N ASP A 129 -12.52 17.22 -8.41
CA ASP A 129 -12.14 18.33 -9.28
C ASP A 129 -11.79 19.60 -8.48
N GLU A 130 -12.42 19.80 -7.31
CA GLU A 130 -12.04 20.85 -6.37
C GLU A 130 -10.60 20.68 -5.88
N LEU A 131 -10.21 19.46 -5.48
CA LEU A 131 -8.83 19.17 -5.06
C LEU A 131 -7.81 19.52 -6.17
N LYS A 132 -8.10 19.16 -7.42
CA LYS A 132 -7.23 19.50 -8.56
C LYS A 132 -7.21 21.01 -8.83
N ALA A 133 -8.35 21.68 -8.70
CA ALA A 133 -8.45 23.13 -8.86
C ALA A 133 -7.61 23.87 -7.80
N GLU A 134 -7.60 23.37 -6.56
CA GLU A 134 -6.76 23.92 -5.49
C GLU A 134 -5.26 23.72 -5.76
N LEU A 135 -4.84 22.53 -6.23
CA LEU A 135 -3.46 22.32 -6.68
C LEU A 135 -3.07 23.27 -7.82
N ALA A 136 -3.97 23.46 -8.80
CA ALA A 136 -3.76 24.40 -9.90
C ALA A 136 -3.71 25.87 -9.43
N ARG A 137 -4.52 26.25 -8.43
CA ARG A 137 -4.47 27.58 -7.79
C ARG A 137 -3.08 27.84 -7.19
N LEU A 138 -2.49 26.82 -6.58
CA LEU A 138 -1.11 26.82 -6.07
C LEU A 138 -0.03 26.65 -7.16
N LYS A 139 -0.41 26.69 -8.44
CA LYS A 139 0.46 26.61 -9.63
C LYS A 139 1.05 25.23 -9.91
N TYR A 140 0.62 24.18 -9.22
CA TYR A 140 1.01 22.82 -9.58
C TYR A 140 0.28 22.36 -10.83
N LYS A 141 1.02 21.66 -11.68
CA LYS A 141 0.46 20.92 -12.81
C LYS A 141 0.35 19.47 -12.41
N VAL A 142 -0.85 18.91 -12.57
CA VAL A 142 -1.20 17.59 -12.05
C VAL A 142 -1.20 16.57 -13.19
N HIS A 143 -0.36 15.55 -13.05
CA HIS A 143 -0.41 14.33 -13.85
C HIS A 143 -1.11 13.23 -13.05
N GLU A 144 -2.06 12.52 -13.67
CA GLU A 144 -2.79 11.41 -13.04
C GLU A 144 -2.45 10.09 -13.72
N GLN A 145 -2.13 9.05 -12.94
CA GLN A 145 -1.94 7.71 -13.47
C GLN A 145 -2.56 6.66 -12.55
N ILE A 146 -3.22 5.66 -13.15
CA ILE A 146 -3.65 4.45 -12.43
C ILE A 146 -2.59 3.39 -12.62
N ILE A 147 -1.90 3.03 -11.55
CA ILE A 147 -0.78 2.09 -11.57
C ILE A 147 -1.22 0.76 -10.95
N ASP A 148 -0.94 -0.35 -11.64
CA ASP A 148 -1.00 -1.69 -11.06
C ASP A 148 0.40 -2.09 -10.55
N ALA A 149 0.54 -2.23 -9.24
CA ALA A 149 1.81 -2.56 -8.62
C ALA A 149 2.43 -3.89 -9.13
N SER A 150 1.62 -4.81 -9.66
CA SER A 150 2.14 -6.08 -10.21
C SER A 150 3.05 -5.90 -11.43
N LEU A 151 3.02 -4.73 -12.08
CA LEU A 151 3.92 -4.37 -13.17
C LEU A 151 5.26 -3.78 -12.67
N PHE A 152 5.37 -3.49 -11.36
CA PHE A 152 6.50 -2.83 -10.71
C PHE A 152 7.31 -3.80 -9.84
N GLY A 153 7.27 -5.10 -10.14
CA GLY A 153 8.13 -6.09 -9.46
C GLY A 153 7.61 -6.58 -8.10
N VAL A 154 6.34 -6.34 -7.76
CA VAL A 154 5.71 -6.95 -6.57
C VAL A 154 4.70 -8.03 -6.95
N ALA A 155 4.55 -9.02 -6.07
CA ALA A 155 3.64 -10.15 -6.28
C ALA A 155 2.18 -9.83 -5.92
N GLN A 156 1.69 -8.64 -6.29
CA GLN A 156 0.35 -8.20 -5.92
C GLN A 156 -0.29 -7.32 -6.99
N ARG A 157 -1.50 -7.69 -7.41
CA ARG A 157 -2.41 -6.85 -8.19
C ARG A 157 -3.03 -5.80 -7.27
N ARG A 158 -2.41 -4.62 -7.23
CA ARG A 158 -2.85 -3.48 -6.42
C ARG A 158 -2.92 -2.25 -7.32
N ARG A 159 -4.13 -1.97 -7.82
CA ARG A 159 -4.43 -0.78 -8.61
C ARG A 159 -4.69 0.42 -7.71
N ARG A 160 -3.95 1.50 -7.92
CA ARG A 160 -4.07 2.76 -7.19
C ARG A 160 -3.98 3.94 -8.13
N LEU A 161 -4.68 5.00 -7.76
CA LEU A 161 -4.57 6.30 -8.39
C LEU A 161 -3.38 7.02 -7.77
N PHE A 162 -2.52 7.58 -8.62
CA PHE A 162 -1.48 8.51 -8.23
C PHE A 162 -1.71 9.83 -8.93
N MET A 163 -1.74 10.92 -8.17
CA MET A 163 -1.57 12.27 -8.69
C MET A 163 -0.14 12.72 -8.40
N ILE A 164 0.55 13.20 -9.42
CA ILE A 164 1.87 13.82 -9.31
C ILE A 164 1.69 15.29 -9.66
N ALA A 165 1.90 16.16 -8.68
CA ALA A 165 1.81 17.60 -8.84
C ALA A 165 3.23 18.18 -8.88
N ASP A 166 3.54 18.96 -9.92
CA ASP A 166 4.86 19.58 -10.12
C ASP A 166 4.71 21.07 -10.44
N LEU A 167 5.52 21.91 -9.79
CA LEU A 167 5.60 23.36 -10.08
C LEU A 167 6.30 23.67 -11.40
N GLN A 168 7.07 22.74 -11.98
CA GLN A 168 7.92 22.97 -13.17
C GLN A 168 7.44 22.29 -14.46
N GLU A 169 6.28 21.63 -14.47
CA GLU A 169 5.68 21.00 -15.68
C GLU A 169 6.47 19.83 -16.29
N GLN A 170 7.09 18.97 -15.49
CA GLN A 170 7.77 17.79 -16.03
C GLN A 170 6.96 16.52 -15.78
N SER A 171 5.81 16.45 -16.47
CA SER A 171 4.95 15.26 -16.44
C SER A 171 5.50 14.19 -17.39
N GLN A 172 5.85 13.03 -16.84
CA GLN A 172 6.18 11.83 -17.62
C GLN A 172 5.32 10.66 -17.15
N GLU A 173 5.03 9.74 -18.07
CA GLU A 173 4.41 8.47 -17.71
C GLU A 173 5.32 7.70 -16.75
N ILE A 174 4.77 7.23 -15.64
CA ILE A 174 5.50 6.43 -14.67
C ILE A 174 5.60 5.01 -15.19
N LEU A 175 6.82 4.61 -15.54
CA LEU A 175 7.16 3.27 -15.99
C LEU A 175 7.94 2.51 -14.91
N PRO A 176 7.81 1.18 -14.84
CA PRO A 176 8.58 0.39 -13.91
C PRO A 176 10.08 0.47 -14.24
N LEU A 177 10.91 0.78 -13.24
CA LEU A 177 12.37 0.81 -13.40
C LEU A 177 12.95 -0.57 -13.77
N ARG A 178 12.32 -1.63 -13.26
CA ARG A 178 12.71 -3.02 -13.47
C ARG A 178 11.44 -3.85 -13.66
N PRO A 179 10.95 -4.00 -14.91
CA PRO A 179 9.77 -4.79 -15.18
C PRO A 179 10.02 -6.24 -14.75
N SER A 180 9.24 -6.71 -13.77
CA SER A 180 9.27 -8.10 -13.33
C SER A 180 7.88 -8.51 -12.90
N TYR A 181 7.44 -9.67 -13.38
CA TYR A 181 6.16 -10.26 -12.98
C TYR A 181 6.41 -11.26 -11.86
N ARG A 182 5.86 -10.99 -10.67
CA ARG A 182 5.95 -11.90 -9.53
C ARG A 182 4.57 -12.46 -9.19
N THR A 183 4.56 -13.68 -8.70
CA THR A 183 3.39 -14.51 -8.43
C THR A 183 3.35 -14.89 -6.95
N VAL A 184 2.29 -15.58 -6.51
CA VAL A 184 2.23 -16.09 -5.14
C VAL A 184 3.38 -17.04 -4.84
N TRP A 185 3.90 -17.79 -5.83
CA TRP A 185 5.05 -18.67 -5.62
C TRP A 185 6.28 -17.92 -5.11
N ASP A 186 6.49 -16.69 -5.58
CA ASP A 186 7.67 -15.89 -5.27
C ASP A 186 7.68 -15.31 -3.86
N ILE A 187 6.57 -15.41 -3.12
CA ILE A 187 6.42 -14.85 -1.77
C ILE A 187 6.24 -15.91 -0.69
N LEU A 188 6.07 -17.18 -1.05
CA LEU A 188 5.90 -18.24 -0.07
C LEU A 188 7.22 -18.49 0.65
N ALA A 189 7.13 -18.70 1.97
CA ALA A 189 8.27 -19.18 2.72
C ALA A 189 8.66 -20.60 2.27
N PRO A 190 9.92 -21.02 2.50
CA PRO A 190 10.37 -22.38 2.22
C PRO A 190 9.44 -23.44 2.83
N GLU A 191 9.34 -24.58 2.16
CA GLU A 191 8.52 -25.71 2.63
C GLU A 191 8.86 -26.09 4.08
N GLY A 192 7.84 -26.36 4.90
CA GLY A 192 8.03 -26.73 6.30
C GLY A 192 8.22 -25.56 7.27
N THR A 193 8.40 -24.33 6.79
CA THR A 193 8.57 -23.14 7.67
C THR A 193 7.37 -22.92 8.60
N TYR A 194 6.15 -23.13 8.08
CA TYR A 194 4.92 -22.87 8.82
C TYR A 194 4.03 -24.10 8.86
N LYS A 195 3.49 -24.41 10.05
CA LYS A 195 2.54 -25.51 10.24
C LYS A 195 1.29 -25.32 9.39
N MET A 196 0.89 -26.39 8.70
CA MET A 196 -0.38 -26.50 7.99
C MET A 196 -1.33 -27.44 8.74
N ASN A 197 -2.63 -27.29 8.51
CA ASN A 197 -3.67 -28.15 9.09
C ASN A 197 -4.49 -28.77 7.96
N PRO A 198 -5.13 -29.93 8.15
CA PRO A 198 -6.04 -30.49 7.15
C PRO A 198 -7.12 -29.49 6.74
N LEU A 199 -7.34 -29.35 5.43
CA LEU A 199 -8.40 -28.51 4.86
C LEU A 199 -9.77 -29.02 5.33
N ARG A 200 -10.00 -30.33 5.17
CA ARG A 200 -11.26 -30.99 5.51
C ARG A 200 -11.23 -31.43 6.97
N THR A 201 -12.00 -30.75 7.81
CA THR A 201 -12.23 -31.08 9.23
C THR A 201 -13.69 -30.79 9.59
N GLU A 202 -14.22 -31.44 10.63
CA GLU A 202 -15.61 -31.24 11.08
C GLU A 202 -15.92 -29.79 11.46
N ARG A 203 -14.91 -29.07 11.96
CA ARG A 203 -15.04 -27.66 12.38
C ARG A 203 -14.83 -26.66 11.23
N ARG A 204 -14.47 -27.11 10.03
CA ARG A 204 -14.18 -26.20 8.92
C ARG A 204 -15.47 -25.52 8.45
N ALA A 205 -15.42 -24.20 8.30
CA ALA A 205 -16.56 -23.44 7.78
C ALA A 205 -16.98 -23.95 6.39
N LYS A 206 -18.29 -24.17 6.19
CA LYS A 206 -18.87 -24.67 4.95
C LYS A 206 -18.44 -23.85 3.73
N ASP A 207 -18.45 -22.53 3.85
CA ASP A 207 -18.04 -21.64 2.76
C ASP A 207 -16.54 -21.74 2.43
N THR A 208 -15.69 -22.11 3.39
CA THR A 208 -14.27 -22.35 3.10
C THR A 208 -14.09 -23.61 2.28
N LEU A 209 -14.81 -24.68 2.64
CA LEU A 209 -14.82 -25.92 1.86
C LEU A 209 -15.39 -25.67 0.46
N ALA A 210 -16.51 -24.97 0.34
CA ALA A 210 -17.10 -24.65 -0.97
C ALA A 210 -16.13 -23.88 -1.88
N ARG A 211 -15.38 -22.91 -1.35
CA ARG A 211 -14.32 -22.20 -2.11
C ARG A 211 -13.23 -23.16 -2.58
N ALA A 212 -12.79 -24.07 -1.72
CA ALA A 212 -11.76 -25.05 -2.04
C ALA A 212 -12.22 -26.08 -3.07
N GLU A 213 -13.44 -26.61 -2.95
CA GLU A 213 -13.99 -27.56 -3.92
C GLU A 213 -14.14 -26.92 -5.30
N ARG A 214 -14.54 -25.65 -5.39
CA ARG A 214 -14.54 -24.92 -6.66
C ARG A 214 -13.14 -24.80 -7.27
N ALA A 215 -12.13 -24.52 -6.45
CA ALA A 215 -10.74 -24.46 -6.92
C ALA A 215 -10.25 -25.82 -7.43
N ILE A 216 -10.52 -26.89 -6.68
CA ILE A 216 -10.13 -28.27 -7.02
C ILE A 216 -10.84 -28.74 -8.30
N ALA A 217 -12.14 -28.45 -8.43
CA ALA A 217 -12.90 -28.80 -9.63
C ALA A 217 -12.34 -28.14 -10.89
N GLU A 218 -11.84 -26.90 -10.78
CA GLU A 218 -11.31 -26.17 -11.93
C GLU A 218 -9.81 -26.43 -12.21
N LEU A 219 -8.99 -26.57 -11.16
CA LEU A 219 -7.54 -26.75 -11.29
C LEU A 219 -7.10 -28.22 -11.34
N GLY A 220 -7.94 -29.13 -10.88
CA GLY A 220 -7.59 -30.50 -10.56
C GLY A 220 -7.08 -30.68 -9.11
N PRO A 221 -7.13 -31.91 -8.58
CA PRO A 221 -6.82 -32.21 -7.18
C PRO A 221 -5.33 -32.08 -6.82
N ASP A 222 -4.44 -32.10 -7.80
CA ASP A 222 -2.99 -32.08 -7.59
C ASP A 222 -2.37 -30.68 -7.68
N LYS A 223 -3.21 -29.64 -7.68
CA LYS A 223 -2.77 -28.24 -7.78
C LYS A 223 -2.97 -27.49 -6.47
N ALA A 224 -1.95 -26.72 -6.10
CA ALA A 224 -2.07 -25.76 -5.01
C ALA A 224 -2.80 -24.49 -5.46
N PHE A 225 -3.46 -23.82 -4.52
CA PHE A 225 -4.22 -22.59 -4.76
C PHE A 225 -4.34 -21.76 -3.49
N LEU A 226 -4.80 -20.51 -3.63
CA LEU A 226 -5.23 -19.72 -2.48
C LEU A 226 -6.75 -19.70 -2.38
N ILE A 227 -7.28 -19.86 -1.17
CA ILE A 227 -8.63 -19.42 -0.82
C ILE A 227 -8.56 -17.92 -0.49
N VAL A 228 -9.55 -17.17 -0.94
CA VAL A 228 -9.63 -15.72 -0.77
C VAL A 228 -10.94 -15.32 -0.06
N TYR A 229 -10.83 -14.71 1.11
CA TYR A 229 -11.95 -14.39 2.00
C TYR A 229 -12.49 -12.96 1.82
N TYR A 230 -13.02 -12.59 0.65
CA TYR A 230 -13.74 -11.31 0.50
C TYR A 230 -15.21 -11.43 0.93
N GLY A 231 -15.85 -10.29 1.24
CA GLY A 231 -17.26 -10.24 1.67
C GLY A 231 -18.27 -10.69 0.61
N THR A 232 -17.85 -10.75 -0.66
CA THR A 232 -18.56 -11.41 -1.75
C THR A 232 -17.60 -12.36 -2.45
N ASP A 233 -18.09 -13.55 -2.82
CA ASP A 233 -17.23 -14.60 -3.39
C ASP A 233 -16.76 -14.33 -4.82
N GLY A 234 -17.14 -13.20 -5.44
CA GLY A 234 -16.62 -12.71 -6.72
C GLY A 234 -16.19 -13.83 -7.69
N ALA A 235 -14.93 -13.78 -8.14
CA ALA A 235 -14.27 -14.81 -8.96
C ALA A 235 -13.99 -16.11 -8.17
N GLY A 236 -15.04 -16.75 -7.65
CA GLY A 236 -15.04 -18.09 -7.05
C GLY A 236 -14.52 -18.20 -5.61
N GLY A 237 -14.02 -17.12 -5.00
CA GLY A 237 -13.43 -17.13 -3.64
C GLY A 237 -12.10 -17.88 -3.54
N TRP A 238 -11.40 -18.05 -4.66
CA TRP A 238 -10.06 -18.62 -4.73
C TRP A 238 -9.23 -17.95 -5.83
N GLN A 239 -7.92 -18.20 -5.88
CA GLN A 239 -7.05 -17.75 -6.98
C GLN A 239 -5.92 -18.76 -7.25
N ARG A 240 -5.38 -18.72 -8.48
CA ARG A 240 -4.21 -19.50 -8.89
C ARG A 240 -2.94 -18.99 -8.21
N MET A 241 -1.96 -19.88 -8.04
CA MET A 241 -0.66 -19.54 -7.47
C MET A 241 0.28 -18.84 -8.48
N SER A 242 0.08 -19.09 -9.78
CA SER A 242 0.81 -18.46 -10.90
C SER A 242 0.40 -17.01 -11.18
N GLU A 243 -0.49 -16.46 -10.37
CA GLU A 243 -0.96 -15.08 -10.48
C GLU A 243 -0.40 -14.27 -9.32
N PRO A 244 -0.20 -12.95 -9.46
CA PRO A 244 0.05 -12.09 -8.31
C PRO A 244 -1.13 -12.14 -7.34
N LEU A 245 -0.84 -11.92 -6.06
CA LEU A 245 -1.86 -11.87 -5.01
C LEU A 245 -2.91 -10.80 -5.33
N ARG A 246 -4.19 -11.06 -5.09
CA ARG A 246 -5.20 -9.98 -5.05
C ARG A 246 -4.81 -8.95 -3.97
N THR A 247 -5.38 -7.75 -4.05
CA THR A 247 -5.01 -6.64 -3.16
C THR A 247 -5.05 -7.03 -1.68
N ILE A 248 -3.93 -6.87 -0.99
CA ILE A 248 -3.82 -7.02 0.47
C ILE A 248 -4.60 -5.87 1.11
N THR A 249 -5.47 -6.23 2.05
CA THR A 249 -6.29 -5.28 2.82
C THR A 249 -5.85 -5.25 4.28
N THR A 250 -6.52 -4.46 5.11
CA THR A 250 -6.25 -4.35 6.55
C THR A 250 -6.66 -5.58 7.37
N VAL A 251 -7.17 -6.61 6.72
CA VAL A 251 -7.60 -7.88 7.33
C VAL A 251 -6.93 -9.01 6.56
N ASP A 252 -6.66 -10.12 7.24
CA ASP A 252 -6.11 -11.32 6.64
C ASP A 252 -7.16 -12.01 5.75
N ARG A 253 -6.79 -12.29 4.50
CA ARG A 253 -7.74 -12.71 3.44
C ARG A 253 -7.31 -13.95 2.69
N PHE A 254 -6.11 -14.47 2.91
CA PHE A 254 -5.51 -15.44 2.00
C PHE A 254 -5.10 -16.71 2.74
N ALA A 255 -5.69 -17.85 2.37
CA ALA A 255 -5.24 -19.14 2.84
C ALA A 255 -4.62 -19.95 1.71
N TYR A 256 -3.37 -20.38 1.91
CA TYR A 256 -2.67 -21.31 1.05
C TYR A 256 -3.18 -22.73 1.27
N VAL A 257 -3.54 -23.40 0.18
CA VAL A 257 -3.95 -24.80 0.14
C VAL A 257 -3.00 -25.58 -0.77
N LYS A 258 -2.51 -26.72 -0.28
CA LYS A 258 -1.60 -27.60 -1.01
C LYS A 258 -2.06 -29.06 -0.89
N PRO A 259 -2.03 -29.84 -1.98
CA PRO A 259 -2.25 -31.28 -1.91
C PRO A 259 -1.04 -32.00 -1.29
N THR A 260 -1.32 -33.02 -0.50
CA THR A 260 -0.35 -33.92 0.15
C THR A 260 -0.89 -35.35 0.09
N PRO A 261 -0.06 -36.39 0.33
CA PRO A 261 -0.54 -37.76 0.43
C PRO A 261 -1.66 -37.96 1.45
N GLU A 262 -1.68 -37.15 2.51
CA GLU A 262 -2.71 -37.18 3.58
C GLU A 262 -3.97 -36.38 3.22
N GLY A 263 -4.03 -35.81 2.01
CA GLY A 263 -5.11 -34.96 1.52
C GLY A 263 -4.69 -33.49 1.38
N HIS A 264 -5.67 -32.59 1.30
CA HIS A 264 -5.36 -31.17 1.13
C HIS A 264 -5.05 -30.54 2.49
N MET A 265 -3.91 -29.87 2.59
CA MET A 265 -3.47 -29.12 3.77
C MET A 265 -3.65 -27.61 3.53
N MET A 266 -3.92 -26.85 4.59
CA MET A 266 -4.11 -25.40 4.49
C MET A 266 -3.49 -24.60 5.65
N ARG A 267 -3.14 -23.35 5.38
CA ARG A 267 -2.80 -22.32 6.37
C ARG A 267 -3.10 -20.92 5.82
N MET A 268 -3.23 -19.92 6.69
CA MET A 268 -3.20 -18.52 6.24
C MET A 268 -1.80 -18.18 5.70
N LEU A 269 -1.72 -17.25 4.74
CA LEU A 269 -0.44 -16.63 4.37
C LEU A 269 0.11 -15.88 5.58
N GLN A 270 1.41 -15.94 5.81
CA GLN A 270 2.03 -15.34 6.98
C GLN A 270 2.41 -13.88 6.74
N PRO A 271 2.53 -13.05 7.80
CA PRO A 271 2.90 -11.64 7.66
C PRO A 271 4.16 -11.42 6.83
N ASP A 272 5.16 -12.30 6.92
CA ASP A 272 6.39 -12.17 6.15
C ASP A 272 6.18 -12.42 4.65
N GLU A 273 5.26 -13.32 4.28
CA GLU A 273 4.86 -13.56 2.89
C GLU A 273 4.06 -12.36 2.34
N LEU A 274 3.18 -11.78 3.16
CA LEU A 274 2.45 -10.55 2.81
C LEU A 274 3.40 -9.34 2.68
N ARG A 275 4.44 -9.28 3.50
CA ARG A 275 5.49 -8.25 3.44
C ARG A 275 6.20 -8.30 2.09
N GLN A 276 6.60 -9.50 1.66
CA GLN A 276 7.21 -9.72 0.34
C GLN A 276 6.28 -9.32 -0.81
N ALA A 277 4.99 -9.62 -0.71
CA ALA A 277 3.99 -9.24 -1.70
C ALA A 277 3.74 -7.71 -1.80
N MET A 278 4.08 -6.94 -0.76
CA MET A 278 4.03 -5.48 -0.76
C MET A 278 5.35 -4.84 -1.26
N GLY A 279 6.40 -5.62 -1.49
CA GLY A 279 7.70 -5.12 -1.97
C GLY A 279 8.67 -4.66 -0.86
N PHE A 280 8.37 -4.91 0.41
CA PHE A 280 9.28 -4.59 1.51
C PHE A 280 10.44 -5.62 1.54
N PRO A 281 11.71 -5.19 1.62
CA PRO A 281 12.87 -6.09 1.67
C PRO A 281 12.95 -6.84 3.00
N ASP A 282 13.72 -7.94 3.06
CA ASP A 282 13.87 -8.77 4.26
C ASP A 282 14.40 -8.01 5.48
N LYS A 283 15.24 -7.02 5.25
CA LYS A 283 15.79 -6.14 6.29
C LYS A 283 14.78 -5.12 6.83
N TYR A 284 13.59 -4.99 6.22
CA TYR A 284 12.58 -4.03 6.66
C TYR A 284 11.92 -4.49 7.95
N GLN A 285 11.96 -3.64 8.96
CA GLN A 285 11.51 -3.98 10.30
C GLN A 285 10.05 -3.57 10.51
N PHE A 286 9.29 -4.44 11.17
CA PHE A 286 7.95 -4.12 11.65
C PHE A 286 7.95 -4.23 13.19
N PRO A 287 7.14 -3.43 13.88
CA PRO A 287 7.08 -3.47 15.34
C PRO A 287 6.53 -4.80 15.85
N GLN A 288 6.82 -5.11 17.11
CA GLN A 288 6.32 -6.30 17.78
C GLN A 288 4.86 -6.07 18.20
N VAL A 289 3.94 -6.29 17.26
CA VAL A 289 2.50 -6.12 17.44
C VAL A 289 1.73 -7.38 17.05
N SER A 290 0.42 -7.36 17.31
CA SER A 290 -0.45 -8.49 16.95
C SER A 290 -0.35 -8.82 15.46
N ARG A 291 -0.60 -10.09 15.10
CA ARG A 291 -0.70 -10.49 13.68
C ARG A 291 -1.66 -9.60 12.89
N ARG A 292 -2.81 -9.26 13.50
CA ARG A 292 -3.83 -8.40 12.90
C ARG A 292 -3.25 -7.02 12.58
N ASP A 293 -2.48 -6.43 13.49
CA ASP A 293 -1.88 -5.11 13.29
C ASP A 293 -0.76 -5.17 12.26
N ARG A 294 0.06 -6.23 12.22
CA ARG A 294 1.04 -6.43 11.14
C ARG A 294 0.36 -6.46 9.77
N VAL A 295 -0.73 -7.20 9.63
CA VAL A 295 -1.53 -7.24 8.39
C VAL A 295 -2.12 -5.86 8.07
N LYS A 296 -2.61 -5.13 9.07
CA LYS A 296 -3.14 -3.78 8.89
C LYS A 296 -2.09 -2.78 8.42
N LEU A 297 -0.88 -2.83 8.98
CA LEU A 297 0.28 -2.03 8.55
C LEU A 297 0.57 -2.24 7.06
N MET A 298 0.67 -3.50 6.63
CA MET A 298 0.92 -3.84 5.23
C MET A 298 -0.25 -3.48 4.31
N GLY A 299 -1.48 -3.72 4.73
CA GLY A 299 -2.68 -3.43 3.93
C GLY A 299 -2.88 -1.95 3.63
N ASN A 300 -2.47 -1.07 4.55
CA ASN A 300 -2.51 0.38 4.40
C ASN A 300 -1.33 0.94 3.61
N ALA A 301 -0.19 0.24 3.56
CA ALA A 301 1.00 0.75 2.90
C ALA A 301 0.85 0.86 1.36
N VAL A 302 1.68 1.72 0.77
CA VAL A 302 1.98 1.77 -0.67
C VAL A 302 3.05 0.72 -0.99
N CYS A 303 2.96 0.09 -2.16
CA CYS A 303 4.01 -0.82 -2.62
C CYS A 303 5.26 -0.02 -2.98
N SER A 304 6.37 -0.23 -2.27
CA SER A 304 7.56 0.61 -2.38
C SER A 304 8.14 0.74 -3.80
N PRO A 305 8.18 -0.30 -4.67
CA PRO A 305 8.73 -0.15 -6.01
C PRO A 305 7.93 0.81 -6.92
N VAL A 306 6.65 1.04 -6.62
CA VAL A 306 5.85 2.05 -7.34
C VAL A 306 6.33 3.44 -6.99
N MET A 307 6.54 3.72 -5.70
CA MET A 307 7.04 5.03 -5.26
C MET A 307 8.51 5.25 -5.65
N GLU A 308 9.31 4.19 -5.72
CA GLU A 308 10.67 4.24 -6.26
C GLU A 308 10.66 4.72 -7.72
N ALA A 309 9.79 4.15 -8.56
CA ALA A 309 9.64 4.56 -9.96
C ALA A 309 9.13 6.00 -10.10
N ILE A 310 8.17 6.41 -9.25
CA ILE A 310 7.68 7.80 -9.23
C ILE A 310 8.82 8.77 -8.90
N VAL A 311 9.55 8.56 -7.80
CA VAL A 311 10.62 9.49 -7.39
C VAL A 311 11.79 9.47 -8.38
N ALA A 312 12.09 8.34 -8.99
CA ALA A 312 13.08 8.27 -10.05
C ALA A 312 12.68 9.10 -11.28
N SER A 313 11.41 9.13 -11.68
CA SER A 313 10.95 9.96 -12.80
C SER A 313 11.05 11.46 -12.48
N LEU A 314 10.85 11.87 -11.22
CA LEU A 314 10.99 13.27 -10.80
C LEU A 314 12.43 13.80 -10.95
N LYS A 315 13.43 12.92 -10.84
CA LYS A 315 14.86 13.27 -10.99
C LYS A 315 15.32 13.34 -12.45
N ALA A 316 14.55 12.74 -13.36
CA ALA A 316 14.92 12.62 -14.77
C ALA A 316 14.46 13.81 -15.63
N GLY A 317 13.61 14.69 -15.08
CA GLY A 317 13.25 15.98 -15.67
C GLY A 317 14.07 17.11 -15.07
#